data_AF-A0A9X8VFB1-F1
#
_entry.id   AF-A0A9X8VFB1-F1
#
_cell.length_a   1.000
_cell.length_b   1.000
_cell.length_c   1.000
_cell.angle_alpha   90.00
_cell.angle_beta   90.00
_cell.angle_gamma   90.00
#
_symmetry.space_group_name_H-M   'P 1'
#
loop_
_entity.id
_entity.type
_entity.pdbx_description
1 polymer ?
#
loop_
_entity_poly.entity_id
_entity_poly.type
_entity_poly.pdbx_seq_one_letter_code
_entity_poly.pdbx_strand_id
1 'polypeptide(L)' 'MTEKAALLAQRLIRNVEQVEMKHDRRPPLYDSVGARLGTGTAADKLGASFDCVAPGMRSCPYHFHYAQEEMFIILEGSGT' A
#
# COMPACT_ATOMS: atom_id res chain seq x y z
N MET A 1 -2.04 10.75 -26.49
CA MET A 1 -2.81 9.54 -26.14
C MET A 1 -4.28 9.78 -26.47
N THR A 2 -5.02 8.74 -26.84
CA THR A 2 -6.49 8.83 -26.92
C THR A 2 -7.10 8.82 -25.51
N GLU A 3 -8.31 9.36 -25.35
CA GLU A 3 -9.06 9.32 -24.09
C GLU A 3 -9.21 7.88 -23.56
N LYS A 4 -9.54 6.94 -24.46
CA LYS A 4 -9.63 5.52 -24.15
C LYS A 4 -8.32 4.96 -23.58
N ALA A 5 -7.18 5.32 -24.15
CA ALA A 5 -5.88 4.86 -23.66
C ALA A 5 -5.56 5.43 -22.27
N ALA A 6 -5.88 6.71 -22.03
CA ALA A 6 -5.70 7.34 -20.72
C ALA A 6 -6.58 6.67 -19.64
N LEU A 7 -7.84 6.38 -19.97
CA LEU A 7 -8.76 5.68 -19.06
C LEU A 7 -8.26 4.26 -18.72
N LEU A 8 -7.79 3.52 -19.72
CA LEU A 8 -7.23 2.17 -19.50
C LEU A 8 -5.97 2.23 -18.64
N ALA A 9 -5.07 3.18 -18.91
CA ALA A 9 -3.88 3.37 -18.10
C ALA A 9 -4.25 3.64 -16.62
N GLN A 10 -5.21 4.52 -16.36
CA GLN A 10 -5.68 4.82 -15.00
C GLN A 10 -6.26 3.59 -14.28
N ARG A 11 -6.94 2.69 -15.01
CA ARG A 11 -7.57 1.50 -14.43
C ARG A 11 -6.62 0.31 -14.27
N LEU A 12 -5.60 0.20 -15.12
CA LEU A 12 -4.77 -1.01 -15.21
C LEU A 12 -3.35 -0.81 -14.69
N ILE A 13 -2.88 0.44 -14.60
CA ILE A 13 -1.51 0.76 -14.18
C ILE A 13 -1.58 1.72 -13.00
N ARG A 14 -0.88 1.39 -11.92
CA ARG A 14 -0.74 2.28 -10.75
C ARG A 14 0.73 2.61 -10.55
N ASN A 15 1.07 3.89 -10.67
CA ASN A 15 2.40 4.39 -10.34
C ASN A 15 2.44 4.79 -8.86
N VAL A 16 3.31 4.15 -8.09
CA VAL A 16 3.49 4.40 -6.65
C VAL A 16 4.00 5.82 -6.35
N GLU A 17 4.71 6.45 -7.27
CA GLU A 17 5.22 7.83 -7.13
C GLU A 17 4.13 8.89 -7.36
N GLN A 18 2.96 8.47 -7.83
CA GLN A 18 1.86 9.38 -8.21
C GLN A 18 0.60 9.16 -7.36
N VAL A 19 0.65 8.26 -6.38
CA VAL A 19 -0.46 8.07 -5.44
C VAL A 19 -0.31 9.03 -4.26
N GLU A 20 -1.46 9.53 -3.79
CA GLU A 20 -1.49 10.30 -2.55
C GLU A 20 -1.16 9.37 -1.38
N MET A 21 -0.01 9.62 -0.74
CA MET A 21 0.40 8.92 0.46
C MET A 21 -0.28 9.52 1.68
N LYS A 22 -0.79 8.65 2.54
CA LYS A 22 -1.42 9.04 3.80
C LYS A 22 -0.49 8.74 4.96
N HIS A 23 -0.36 9.70 5.86
CA HIS A 23 0.35 9.53 7.11
C HIS A 23 -0.61 8.95 8.16
N ASP A 24 -0.37 7.72 8.59
CA ASP A 24 -1.07 7.09 9.70
C ASP A 24 -0.17 7.07 10.93
N ARG A 25 -0.59 7.81 11.96
CA ARG A 25 0.16 7.95 13.21
C ARG A 25 -0.71 7.62 14.40
N ARG A 26 -0.34 6.57 15.11
CA ARG A 26 -1.00 6.11 16.34
C ARG A 26 0.08 5.89 17.42
N PRO A 27 0.41 6.94 18.19
CA PRO A 27 1.41 6.83 19.24
C PRO A 27 1.03 5.80 20.31
N PRO A 28 2.01 5.16 20.97
CA PRO A 28 3.44 5.39 20.82
C PRO A 28 4.13 4.47 19.80
N LEU A 29 3.40 3.52 19.19
CA LEU A 29 4.03 2.38 18.50
C LEU A 29 3.89 2.39 16.97
N TYR A 30 3.03 3.24 16.41
CA TYR A 30 2.69 3.18 14.99
C TYR A 30 2.88 4.55 14.34
N ASP A 31 3.69 4.56 13.30
CA ASP A 31 3.95 5.73 12.47
C ASP A 31 4.38 5.23 11.08
N SER A 32 3.52 5.39 10.10
CA SER A 32 3.77 4.96 8.73
C SER A 32 3.17 5.92 7.71
N VAL A 33 3.80 6.00 6.55
CA VAL A 33 3.29 6.74 5.38
C VAL A 33 3.06 5.74 4.27
N GLY A 34 1.85 5.67 3.74
CA GLY A 34 1.51 4.67 2.74
C GLY A 34 0.25 4.94 1.94
N ALA A 35 0.04 4.12 0.92
CA ALA A 35 -1.10 4.22 0.02
C ALA A 35 -1.63 2.84 -0.40
N ARG A 36 -2.94 2.75 -0.61
CA ARG A 36 -3.59 1.61 -1.24
C ARG A 36 -3.50 1.73 -2.75
N LEU A 37 -3.01 0.69 -3.42
CA LEU A 37 -2.76 0.69 -4.86
C LEU A 37 -3.96 0.19 -5.67
N GLY A 38 -4.84 -0.62 -5.06
CA GLY A 38 -6.01 -1.20 -5.70
C GLY A 38 -7.21 -0.24 -5.84
N THR A 39 -7.28 0.84 -5.06
CA THR A 39 -8.44 1.74 -5.12
C THR A 39 -8.54 2.42 -6.49
N GLY A 40 -9.71 2.30 -7.12
CA GLY A 40 -9.96 2.88 -8.44
C GLY A 40 -9.25 2.17 -9.61
N THR A 41 -8.64 1.00 -9.40
CA THR A 41 -8.14 0.14 -10.48
C THR A 41 -9.19 -0.91 -10.86
N ALA A 42 -8.86 -1.79 -11.81
CA ALA A 42 -9.65 -2.97 -12.13
C ALA A 42 -9.41 -4.17 -11.20
N ALA A 43 -8.49 -4.06 -10.22
CA ALA A 43 -8.17 -5.16 -9.30
C ALA A 43 -9.26 -5.31 -8.23
N ASP A 44 -9.76 -6.54 -8.05
CA ASP A 44 -10.89 -6.86 -7.15
C ASP A 44 -10.60 -8.01 -6.17
N LYS A 45 -9.71 -8.93 -6.52
CA LYS A 45 -9.40 -10.13 -5.73
C LYS A 45 -8.21 -10.01 -4.80
N LEU A 46 -7.30 -9.06 -5.05
CA LEU A 46 -6.08 -8.88 -4.27
C LEU A 46 -5.89 -7.40 -3.92
N GLY A 47 -5.67 -7.12 -2.64
CA GLY A 47 -5.22 -5.82 -2.16
C GLY A 47 -3.71 -5.68 -2.27
N ALA A 48 -3.24 -4.48 -2.57
CA ALA A 48 -1.83 -4.11 -2.51
C ALA A 48 -1.71 -2.72 -1.90
N SER A 49 -0.71 -2.55 -1.04
CA SER A 49 -0.31 -1.26 -0.47
C SER A 49 1.20 -1.07 -0.63
N PHE A 50 1.61 0.20 -0.60
CA PHE A 50 2.99 0.61 -0.44
C PHE A 50 3.07 1.37 0.87
N ASP A 51 3.93 0.91 1.78
CA ASP A 51 4.01 1.43 3.14
C ASP A 51 5.48 1.65 3.52
N CYS A 52 5.78 2.83 4.05
CA CYS A 52 7.05 3.17 4.69
C CYS A 52 6.83 3.31 6.19
N VAL A 53 7.45 2.45 6.99
CA VAL A 53 7.36 2.46 8.46
C VAL A 53 8.49 3.30 9.02
N ALA A 54 8.20 4.21 9.95
CA ALA A 54 9.23 5.02 10.59
C ALA A 54 10.17 4.16 11.47
N PRO A 55 11.45 4.57 11.65
CA PRO A 55 12.39 3.81 12.46
C PRO A 55 11.89 3.55 13.89
N GLY A 56 11.97 2.28 14.33
CA GLY A 56 11.53 1.86 15.67
C GLY A 56 10.01 1.71 15.84
N MET A 57 9.22 1.94 14.79
CA MET A 57 7.76 1.84 14.80
C MET A 57 7.29 0.53 14.17
N ARG A 58 5.98 0.28 14.28
CA ARG A 58 5.31 -0.91 13.73
C ARG A 58 4.35 -0.50 12.62
N SER A 59 4.22 -1.35 11.61
CA SER A 59 3.20 -1.19 10.56
C SER A 59 1.78 -1.42 11.10
N CYS A 60 1.60 -2.49 11.87
CA CYS A 60 0.30 -2.93 12.36
C CYS A 60 0.42 -3.65 13.72
N PRO A 61 -0.68 -3.79 14.48
CA PRO A 61 -0.70 -4.66 15.66
C PRO A 61 -0.38 -6.11 15.31
N TYR A 62 0.07 -6.89 16.29
CA TYR A 62 0.18 -8.34 16.10
C TYR A 62 -1.20 -8.93 15.83
N HIS A 63 -1.36 -9.60 14.70
CA HIS A 63 -2.65 -10.11 14.24
C HIS A 63 -2.48 -11.30 13.30
N PHE A 64 -3.60 -11.90 12.92
CA PHE A 64 -3.66 -13.05 12.03
C PHE A 64 -4.89 -12.95 11.14
N HIS A 65 -4.73 -13.36 9.88
CA HIS A 65 -5.81 -13.45 8.90
C HIS A 65 -6.23 -14.90 8.71
N TYR A 66 -7.49 -15.21 9.00
CA TYR A 66 -8.00 -16.59 8.83
C TYR A 66 -8.31 -16.94 7.37
N ALA A 67 -8.86 -15.99 6.61
CA ALA A 67 -9.40 -16.23 5.27
C ALA A 67 -8.60 -15.57 4.14
N GLN A 68 -7.54 -14.84 4.48
CA GLN A 68 -6.78 -14.04 3.53
C GLN A 68 -5.29 -14.36 3.68
N GLU A 69 -4.64 -14.69 2.57
CA GLU A 69 -3.19 -14.75 2.51
C GLU A 69 -2.63 -13.33 2.50
N GLU A 70 -1.47 -13.14 3.12
CA GLU A 70 -0.76 -11.86 3.15
C GLU A 70 0.74 -12.10 2.91
N MET A 71 1.36 -11.28 2.07
CA MET A 71 2.77 -11.38 1.71
C MET A 71 3.39 -9.98 1.72
N PHE A 72 4.63 -9.90 2.19
CA PHE A 72 5.43 -8.68 2.19
C PHE A 72 6.62 -8.81 1.25
N ILE A 73 6.89 -7.76 0.49
CA ILE A 73 8.11 -7.59 -0.29
C ILE A 73 8.86 -6.40 0.30
N ILE A 74 10.02 -6.64 0.89
CA ILE A 74 10.85 -5.58 1.44
C ILE A 74 11.67 -4.96 0.31
N LEU A 75 11.33 -3.72 -0.04
CA LEU A 75 12.03 -2.98 -1.09
C LEU A 75 13.30 -2.29 -0.56
N GLU A 76 13.27 -1.81 0.67
CA GLU A 76 14.39 -1.16 1.36
C GLU A 76 14.25 -1.30 2.89
N GLY A 77 15.40 -1.30 3.58
CA GLY A 77 15.45 -1.33 5.04
C GLY A 77 15.37 -2.73 5.65
N SER A 78 15.21 -2.79 6.97
CA SER A 78 15.06 -4.02 7.73
C SER A 78 14.34 -3.77 9.07
N GLY A 79 13.78 -4.82 9.66
CA GLY A 79 13.01 -4.74 10.90
C GLY A 79 12.62 -6.13 11.42
N THR A 80 11.77 -6.17 12.47
CA THR A 80 11.25 -7.41 13.07
C THR A 80 9.84 -7.18 13.61
#